data_AF-A0A944QSZ8-F1
#
_entry.id   AF-A0A944QSZ8-F1
#
_cell.length_a   1.000
_cell.length_b   1.000
_cell.length_c   1.000
_cell.angle_alpha   90.00
_cell.angle_beta   90.00
_cell.angle_gamma   90.00
#
_symmetry.space_group_name_H-M   'P 1'
#
loop_
_entity.id
_entity.type
_entity.pdbx_description
1 polymer ?
#
loop_
_entity_poly.entity_id
_entity_poly.type
_entity_poly.pdbx_seq_one_letter_code
_entity_poly.pdbx_strand_id
1 'polypeptide(L)'
;MEKSFVRRLLCNRLSSVSLALNNLEASVSKDILQVLHRQVTAISRKYNEPVPVVSDYIVSSAAWGIAYCLLGPSKLLDVYPEFKDRTEEAEMELLLREGGETAENNIYQKIYTILLDSPHCHPEVRSLRNQARLAAVKPVQGLHGNHAVPFRR
;
A
#
# COMPACT_ATOMS: atom_id res chain seq x y z
N MET A 1 2.28 22.04 15.52
CA MET A 1 1.26 22.46 14.53
C MET A 1 1.13 21.44 13.39
N GLU A 2 2.23 21.01 12.77
CA GLU A 2 2.26 20.04 11.67
C GLU A 2 1.56 18.70 11.98
N LYS A 3 1.63 18.23 13.23
CA LYS A 3 0.93 17.01 13.69
C LYS A 3 -0.59 17.05 13.51
N SER A 4 -1.17 18.22 13.78
CA SER A 4 -2.61 18.44 13.60
C SER A 4 -2.97 18.54 12.11
N PHE A 5 -2.05 19.04 11.28
CA PHE A 5 -2.28 19.25 9.85
C PHE A 5 -2.41 17.92 9.08
N VAL A 6 -1.43 17.02 9.17
CA VAL A 6 -1.48 15.72 8.45
C VAL A 6 -2.71 14.92 8.88
N ARG A 7 -3.04 14.89 10.17
CA ARG A 7 -4.26 14.24 10.67
C ARG A 7 -5.50 14.82 9.99
N ARG A 8 -5.65 16.15 9.97
CA ARG A 8 -6.80 16.81 9.35
C ARG A 8 -6.88 16.51 7.86
N LEU A 9 -5.76 16.58 7.16
CA LEU A 9 -5.68 16.28 5.74
C LEU A 9 -6.07 14.83 5.45
N LEU A 10 -5.58 13.87 6.25
CA LEU A 10 -5.94 12.47 6.11
C LEU A 10 -7.43 12.25 6.36
N CYS A 11 -8.00 12.83 7.42
CA CYS A 11 -9.43 12.74 7.68
C CYS A 11 -10.25 13.29 6.49
N ASN A 12 -9.84 14.43 5.92
CA ASN A 12 -10.51 15.01 4.76
C ASN A 12 -10.44 14.07 3.54
N ARG A 13 -9.26 13.52 3.22
CA ARG A 13 -9.08 12.59 2.09
C ARG A 13 -9.84 11.27 2.29
N LEU A 14 -9.92 10.75 3.51
CA LEU A 14 -10.71 9.54 3.79
C LEU A 14 -12.22 9.82 3.70
N SER A 15 -12.66 11.00 4.13
CA SER A 15 -14.09 11.35 4.10
C SER A 15 -14.66 11.37 2.68
N SER A 16 -13.85 11.72 1.66
CA SER A 16 -14.30 11.71 0.27
C SER A 16 -14.61 10.31 -0.26
N VAL A 17 -14.14 9.26 0.41
CA VAL A 17 -14.44 7.86 0.08
C VAL A 17 -15.29 7.18 1.15
N SER A 18 -16.02 7.97 1.94
CA SER A 18 -16.88 7.50 3.04
C SER A 18 -16.14 6.68 4.11
N LEU A 19 -14.85 6.96 4.32
CA LEU A 19 -14.04 6.38 5.38
C LEU A 19 -13.77 7.41 6.48
N ALA A 20 -13.69 6.92 7.72
CA ALA A 20 -13.29 7.74 8.86
C ALA A 20 -12.16 7.04 9.61
N LEU A 21 -11.11 7.78 9.93
CA LEU A 21 -9.96 7.25 10.69
C LEU A 21 -10.41 6.69 12.06
N ASN A 22 -11.43 7.29 12.67
CA ASN A 22 -11.97 6.86 13.95
C ASN A 22 -12.69 5.50 13.91
N ASN A 23 -12.97 4.95 12.72
CA ASN A 23 -13.53 3.61 12.57
C ASN A 23 -12.46 2.53 12.72
N LEU A 24 -11.18 2.90 12.74
CA LEU A 24 -10.07 2.00 13.02
C LEU A 24 -9.75 2.03 14.52
N GLU A 25 -9.12 0.96 15.00
CA GLU A 25 -8.53 0.95 16.33
C GLU A 25 -7.61 2.16 16.56
N ALA A 26 -7.61 2.69 17.79
CA ALA A 26 -6.84 3.87 18.13
C ALA A 26 -5.32 3.67 17.95
N SER A 27 -4.83 2.45 18.20
CA SER A 27 -3.45 2.01 17.95
C SER A 27 -3.11 2.10 16.45
N VAL A 28 -3.92 1.47 15.60
CA VAL A 28 -3.76 1.47 14.14
C VAL A 28 -3.76 2.90 13.59
N SER A 29 -4.73 3.71 14.03
CA SER A 29 -4.82 5.13 13.65
C SER A 29 -3.58 5.92 14.04
N LYS A 30 -3.03 5.65 15.24
CA LYS A 30 -1.81 6.31 15.74
C LYS A 30 -0.59 5.91 14.90
N ASP A 31 -0.46 4.63 14.55
CA ASP A 31 0.66 4.11 13.77
C ASP A 31 0.67 4.69 12.34
N ILE A 32 -0.51 4.74 11.70
CA ILE A 32 -0.69 5.38 10.38
C ILE A 32 -0.21 6.84 10.44
N LEU A 33 -0.73 7.62 11.39
CA LEU A 33 -0.35 9.03 11.53
C LEU A 33 1.15 9.19 11.81
N GLN A 34 1.74 8.31 12.63
CA GLN A 34 3.16 8.34 12.93
C GLN A 34 4.03 8.07 11.68
N VAL A 35 3.65 7.09 10.86
CA VAL A 35 4.31 6.79 9.59
C VAL A 35 4.25 8.00 8.65
N LEU A 36 3.07 8.59 8.47
CA LEU A 36 2.89 9.75 7.60
C LEU A 36 3.73 10.92 8.07
N HIS A 37 3.72 11.22 9.37
CA HIS A 37 4.54 12.29 9.93
C HIS A 37 6.03 12.10 9.68
N ARG A 38 6.54 10.89 9.93
CA ARG A 38 7.95 10.58 9.73
C ARG A 38 8.33 10.77 8.27
N GLN A 39 7.50 10.29 7.36
CA GLN A 39 7.77 10.34 5.93
C GLN A 39 7.70 11.76 5.37
N VAL A 40 6.67 12.53 5.73
CA VAL A 40 6.55 13.95 5.35
C VAL A 40 7.77 14.73 5.85
N THR A 41 8.15 14.53 7.11
CA THR A 41 9.32 15.22 7.70
C THR A 41 10.61 14.84 6.98
N ALA A 42 10.81 13.55 6.70
CA ALA A 42 12.01 13.05 6.03
C ALA A 42 12.14 13.60 4.60
N ILE A 43 11.06 13.57 3.82
CA ILE A 43 11.05 14.03 2.42
C ILE A 43 11.19 15.54 2.36
N SER A 44 10.43 16.29 3.17
CA SER A 44 10.54 17.75 3.25
C SER A 44 11.97 18.19 3.56
N ARG A 45 12.64 17.54 4.53
CA ARG A 45 14.04 17.83 4.85
C ARG A 45 15.02 17.44 3.76
N LYS A 46 14.85 16.26 3.15
CA LYS A 46 15.76 15.72 2.13
C LYS A 46 15.76 16.58 0.86
N TYR A 47 14.60 17.07 0.45
CA TYR A 47 14.42 17.81 -0.80
C TYR A 47 14.22 19.31 -0.60
N ASN A 48 14.25 19.79 0.65
CA ASN A 48 13.98 21.19 1.02
C ASN A 48 12.61 21.71 0.50
N GLU A 49 11.62 20.81 0.48
CA GLU A 49 10.27 21.08 -0.01
C GLU A 49 9.34 21.53 1.13
N PRO A 50 8.37 22.43 0.90
CA PRO A 50 7.43 22.86 1.92
C PRO A 50 6.60 21.69 2.47
N VAL A 51 6.50 21.59 3.79
CA VAL A 51 5.71 20.55 4.48
C VAL A 51 4.28 20.43 3.94
N PRO A 52 3.54 21.51 3.62
CA PRO A 52 2.18 21.38 3.06
C PRO A 52 2.15 20.66 1.72
N VAL A 53 3.12 20.91 0.83
CA VAL A 53 3.21 20.29 -0.50
C VAL A 53 3.51 18.81 -0.37
N VAL A 54 4.52 18.46 0.44
CA VAL A 54 4.89 17.05 0.69
C VAL A 54 3.76 16.30 1.40
N SER A 55 3.07 16.95 2.33
CA SER A 55 1.94 16.36 3.03
C SER A 55 0.81 16.01 2.08
N ASP A 56 0.47 16.89 1.13
CA ASP A 56 -0.62 16.62 0.19
C ASP A 56 -0.36 15.40 -0.67
N TYR A 57 0.86 15.28 -1.20
CA TYR A 57 1.28 14.11 -1.97
C TYR A 57 1.22 12.82 -1.12
N ILE A 58 1.93 12.79 0.01
CA ILE A 58 2.05 11.59 0.84
C ILE A 58 0.72 11.17 1.44
N VAL A 59 -0.09 12.12 1.92
CA VAL A 59 -1.39 11.82 2.52
C VAL A 59 -2.39 11.37 1.47
N SER A 60 -2.34 11.90 0.24
CA SER A 60 -3.24 11.47 -0.83
C SER A 60 -2.97 10.02 -1.24
N SER A 61 -1.71 9.63 -1.44
CA SER A 61 -1.36 8.23 -1.72
C SER A 61 -1.68 7.31 -0.55
N ALA A 62 -1.40 7.74 0.69
CA ALA A 62 -1.74 6.96 1.87
C ALA A 62 -3.24 6.76 2.03
N ALA A 63 -4.05 7.81 1.82
CA ALA A 63 -5.50 7.71 1.88
C ALA A 63 -6.02 6.68 0.87
N TRP A 64 -5.43 6.61 -0.32
CA TRP A 64 -5.76 5.57 -1.29
C TRP A 64 -5.34 4.18 -0.86
N GLY A 65 -4.12 3.99 -0.35
CA GLY A 65 -3.71 2.68 0.19
C GLY A 65 -4.59 2.21 1.35
N ILE A 66 -5.01 3.13 2.22
CA ILE A 66 -5.97 2.83 3.30
C ILE A 66 -7.32 2.45 2.71
N ALA A 67 -7.84 3.23 1.76
CA ALA A 67 -9.13 2.95 1.15
C ALA A 67 -9.13 1.61 0.41
N TYR A 68 -8.05 1.30 -0.29
CA TYR A 68 -7.83 0.03 -0.96
C TYR A 68 -7.92 -1.12 0.05
N CYS A 69 -7.15 -1.04 1.15
CA CYS A 69 -7.20 -2.03 2.21
C CYS A 69 -8.57 -2.17 2.86
N LEU A 70 -9.32 -1.09 3.10
CA LEU A 70 -10.54 -1.15 3.91
C LEU A 70 -11.81 -1.43 3.09
N LEU A 71 -11.88 -0.95 1.85
CA LEU A 71 -13.06 -1.08 1.00
C LEU A 71 -12.93 -2.22 -0.02
N GLY A 72 -11.70 -2.58 -0.39
CA GLY A 72 -11.43 -3.53 -1.47
C GLY A 72 -11.44 -2.88 -2.87
N PRO A 73 -10.70 -3.46 -3.83
CA PRO A 73 -10.59 -2.94 -5.20
C PRO A 73 -11.94 -2.86 -5.91
N SER A 74 -12.80 -3.87 -5.77
CA SER A 74 -14.07 -3.90 -6.51
C SER A 74 -14.99 -2.76 -6.11
N LYS A 75 -15.13 -2.50 -4.80
CA LYS A 75 -15.96 -1.39 -4.30
C LYS A 75 -15.37 -0.02 -4.66
N LEU A 76 -14.05 0.11 -4.66
CA LEU A 76 -13.41 1.36 -5.07
C LEU A 76 -13.67 1.70 -6.53
N LEU A 77 -13.56 0.71 -7.43
CA LEU A 77 -13.76 0.92 -8.86
C LEU A 77 -15.25 1.08 -9.23
N ASP A 78 -16.15 0.48 -8.46
CA ASP A 78 -17.59 0.67 -8.66
C ASP A 78 -18.03 2.10 -8.31
N VAL A 79 -17.49 2.66 -7.23
CA VAL A 79 -17.85 4.01 -6.77
C VAL A 79 -17.02 5.10 -7.46
N TYR A 80 -15.76 4.80 -7.80
CA TYR A 80 -14.82 5.75 -8.39
C TYR A 80 -14.03 5.15 -9.56
N PRO A 81 -14.67 4.86 -10.70
CA PRO A 81 -14.02 4.27 -11.86
C PRO A 81 -12.89 5.13 -12.44
N GLU A 82 -12.96 6.46 -12.25
CA GLU A 82 -11.92 7.41 -12.66
C GLU A 82 -10.59 7.24 -11.90
N PHE A 83 -10.60 6.54 -10.76
CA PHE A 83 -9.40 6.23 -9.98
C PHE A 83 -8.86 4.83 -10.25
N LYS A 84 -9.17 4.26 -11.42
CA LYS A 84 -8.62 2.97 -11.85
C LYS A 84 -7.09 2.93 -11.75
N ASP A 85 -6.40 3.90 -12.34
CA ASP A 85 -4.93 3.94 -12.33
C ASP A 85 -4.35 3.96 -10.90
N ARG A 86 -5.01 4.65 -9.97
CA ARG A 86 -4.59 4.70 -8.55
C ARG A 86 -4.86 3.39 -7.82
N THR A 87 -5.94 2.72 -8.18
CA THR A 87 -6.29 1.41 -7.64
C THR A 87 -5.29 0.36 -8.13
N GLU A 88 -4.92 0.41 -9.41
CA GLU A 88 -3.88 -0.44 -9.99
C GLU A 88 -2.49 -0.15 -9.39
N GLU A 89 -2.13 1.12 -9.17
CA GLU A 89 -0.90 1.49 -8.46
C GLU A 89 -0.87 0.90 -7.04
N ALA A 90 -1.96 1.05 -6.29
CA ALA A 90 -2.09 0.51 -4.95
C ALA A 90 -1.98 -1.03 -4.95
N GLU A 91 -2.61 -1.70 -5.90
CA GLU A 91 -2.52 -3.16 -6.06
C GLU A 91 -1.10 -3.59 -6.43
N MET A 92 -0.45 -2.92 -7.39
CA MET A 92 0.92 -3.21 -7.80
C MET A 92 1.87 -3.15 -6.61
N GLU A 93 1.78 -2.11 -5.77
CA GLU A 93 2.63 -1.99 -4.57
C GLU A 93 2.37 -3.08 -3.52
N LEU A 94 1.15 -3.62 -3.47
CA LEU A 94 0.85 -4.79 -2.64
C LEU A 94 1.57 -6.02 -3.19
N LEU A 95 1.46 -6.26 -4.50
CA LEU A 95 2.07 -7.41 -5.17
C LEU A 95 3.59 -7.38 -5.07
N LEU A 96 4.22 -6.22 -5.30
CA LEU A 96 5.67 -6.02 -5.14
C LEU A 96 6.11 -6.35 -3.71
N ARG A 97 5.40 -5.81 -2.70
CA ARG A 97 5.70 -6.09 -1.29
C ARG A 97 5.63 -7.58 -0.96
N GLU A 98 4.56 -8.27 -1.38
CA GLU A 98 4.42 -9.71 -1.09
C GLU A 98 5.37 -10.58 -1.92
N GLY A 99 5.86 -10.07 -3.06
CA GLY A 99 6.95 -10.64 -3.85
C GLY A 99 8.34 -10.44 -3.26
N GLY A 100 8.48 -9.67 -2.18
CA GLY A 100 9.75 -9.36 -1.52
C GLY A 100 10.43 -8.07 -2.00
N GLU A 101 9.80 -7.34 -2.92
CA GLU A 101 10.29 -6.05 -3.41
C GLU A 101 9.80 -4.92 -2.50
N THR A 102 10.59 -4.63 -1.47
CA THR A 102 10.29 -3.55 -0.53
C THR A 102 10.96 -2.24 -0.92
N ALA A 103 10.17 -1.17 -1.04
CA ALA A 103 10.65 0.18 -1.23
C ALA A 103 10.53 0.97 0.07
N GLU A 104 11.66 1.30 0.70
CA GLU A 104 11.72 1.97 2.02
C GLU A 104 10.94 3.29 2.07
N ASN A 105 10.80 3.97 0.94
CA ASN A 105 10.10 5.25 0.82
C ASN A 105 8.72 5.13 0.14
N ASN A 106 8.23 3.92 -0.15
CA ASN A 106 6.89 3.77 -0.69
C ASN A 106 5.85 3.82 0.45
N ILE A 107 4.90 4.75 0.35
CA ILE A 107 3.91 4.95 1.41
C ILE A 107 2.83 3.86 1.43
N TYR A 108 2.43 3.33 0.26
CA TYR A 108 1.46 2.23 0.17
C TYR A 108 1.97 1.01 0.95
N GLN A 109 3.21 0.59 0.71
CA GLN A 109 3.80 -0.56 1.40
C GLN A 109 3.89 -0.40 2.92
N LYS A 110 4.13 0.83 3.41
CA LYS A 110 4.11 1.13 4.85
C LYS A 110 2.71 1.05 5.44
N ILE A 111 1.71 1.57 4.74
CA ILE A 111 0.30 1.43 5.13
C ILE A 111 -0.10 -0.05 5.17
N TYR A 112 0.30 -0.84 4.18
CA TYR A 112 0.03 -2.27 4.12
C TYR A 112 0.65 -3.05 5.27
N THR A 113 1.84 -2.65 5.72
CA THR A 113 2.47 -3.26 6.90
C THR A 113 1.65 -3.06 8.18
N ILE A 114 0.84 -2.00 8.24
CA ILE A 114 -0.06 -1.74 9.38
C ILE A 114 -1.41 -2.44 9.18
N LEU A 115 -1.98 -2.38 7.98
CA LEU A 115 -3.37 -2.75 7.74
C LEU A 115 -3.60 -4.19 7.31
N LEU A 116 -2.67 -4.84 6.61
CA LEU A 116 -2.93 -6.15 5.99
C LEU A 116 -3.23 -7.27 7.00
N ASP A 117 -2.67 -7.17 8.20
CA ASP A 117 -2.91 -8.11 9.31
C ASP A 117 -4.06 -7.64 10.23
N SER A 118 -4.62 -6.45 9.98
CA SER A 118 -5.75 -5.93 10.74
C SER A 118 -7.06 -6.66 10.35
N PRO A 119 -7.97 -6.91 11.31
CA PRO A 119 -9.29 -7.48 10.99
C PRO A 119 -10.11 -6.59 10.04
N HIS A 120 -9.84 -5.29 10.02
CA HIS A 120 -10.49 -4.29 9.18
C HIS A 120 -10.13 -4.38 7.68
N CYS A 121 -9.07 -5.10 7.32
CA CYS A 121 -8.68 -5.27 5.92
C CYS A 121 -9.73 -6.08 5.16
N HIS A 122 -10.09 -5.62 3.97
CA HIS A 122 -11.11 -6.21 3.13
C HIS A 122 -10.70 -7.64 2.71
N PRO A 123 -11.63 -8.62 2.71
CA PRO A 123 -11.33 -10.00 2.33
C PRO A 123 -10.72 -10.16 0.93
N GLU A 124 -11.10 -9.32 -0.03
CA GLU A 124 -10.51 -9.32 -1.39
C GLU A 124 -9.01 -9.05 -1.33
N VAL A 125 -8.60 -8.00 -0.61
CA VAL A 125 -7.19 -7.61 -0.47
C VAL A 125 -6.40 -8.69 0.26
N ARG A 126 -6.98 -9.29 1.30
CA ARG A 126 -6.36 -10.44 2.00
C ARG A 126 -6.20 -11.65 1.08
N SER A 127 -7.18 -11.93 0.23
CA SER A 127 -7.12 -13.01 -0.76
C SER A 127 -6.01 -12.77 -1.78
N LEU A 128 -5.94 -11.55 -2.34
CA LEU A 128 -4.88 -11.12 -3.27
C LEU A 128 -3.49 -11.25 -2.63
N ARG A 129 -3.32 -10.74 -1.41
CA ARG A 129 -2.08 -10.90 -0.63
C ARG A 129 -1.68 -12.37 -0.50
N ASN A 130 -2.61 -13.23 -0.10
CA ASN A 130 -2.33 -14.66 0.07
C ASN A 130 -1.93 -15.33 -1.25
N GLN A 131 -2.61 -14.99 -2.35
CA GLN A 131 -2.25 -15.48 -3.69
C GLN A 131 -0.84 -15.01 -4.08
N ALA A 132 -0.52 -13.73 -3.88
CA ALA A 132 0.79 -13.16 -4.17
C ALA A 132 1.90 -13.84 -3.36
N ARG A 133 1.70 -14.05 -2.05
CA ARG A 133 2.64 -14.79 -1.20
C ARG A 133 2.86 -16.22 -1.69
N LEU A 134 1.78 -16.93 -2.06
CA LEU A 134 1.89 -18.30 -2.57
C LEU A 134 2.62 -18.34 -3.91
N ALA A 135 2.41 -17.35 -4.79
CA ALA A 135 3.10 -17.24 -6.05
C ALA A 135 4.61 -16.97 -5.86
N ALA A 136 4.98 -16.13 -4.88
CA ALA A 136 6.36 -15.82 -4.54
C ALA A 136 7.12 -17.01 -3.90
N VAL A 137 6.41 -17.90 -3.20
CA VAL A 137 6.99 -19.08 -2.54
C VAL A 137 7.19 -20.27 -3.49
N LYS A 138 6.55 -20.29 -4.67
CA LYS A 138 6.79 -21.37 -5.63
C LYS A 138 8.27 -21.35 -6.06
N PRO A 139 9.06 -22.40 -5.76
CA PRO A 139 10.33 -22.55 -6.44
C PRO A 139 10.01 -22.70 -7.92
N VAL A 140 10.80 -22.06 -8.78
CA VAL A 140 10.82 -22.33 -10.22
C VAL A 140 11.20 -23.81 -10.38
N GLN A 141 10.22 -24.70 -10.34
CA GLN A 141 10.39 -26.11 -10.65
C GLN A 141 10.50 -26.24 -12.17
N GLY A 142 11.73 -26.41 -12.65
CA GLY A 142 12.03 -27.31 -13.76
C GLY A 142 11.94 -26.73 -15.18
N LEU A 143 12.99 -26.03 -15.59
CA LEU A 143 13.50 -26.10 -16.97
C LEU A 143 15.01 -26.39 -16.91
N HIS A 144 15.38 -27.56 -16.38
CA HIS A 144 16.68 -28.18 -16.60
C HIS A 144 16.42 -29.65 -16.89
N GLY A 145 16.33 -29.96 -18.17
CA GLY A 145 15.99 -31.29 -18.66
C GLY A 145 16.15 -31.43 -20.16
N ASN A 146 17.24 -30.92 -20.73
CA ASN A 146 17.71 -31.43 -22.02
C ASN A 146 18.99 -32.24 -21.76
N HIS A 147 18.77 -33.55 -21.65
CA HIS A 147 19.83 -34.55 -21.71
C HIS A 147 20.71 -34.29 -22.94
N ALA A 148 21.99 -34.01 -22.69
CA ALA A 148 23.02 -34.16 -23.70
C ALA A 148 23.13 -35.65 -24.04
N VAL A 149 22.70 -36.02 -25.25
CA VAL A 149 22.98 -37.33 -25.84
C VAL A 149 24.44 -37.32 -26.30
N PRO A 150 25.30 -38.26 -25.86
CA PRO A 150 26.68 -38.30 -26.33
C PRO A 150 26.72 -38.92 -27.74
N PHE A 151 27.17 -38.15 -28.73
CA PHE A 151 27.61 -38.69 -30.02
C PHE A 151 28.93 -39.47 -29.80
N ARG A 152 28.90 -40.79 -29.97
CA ARG A 152 30.11 -41.59 -30.20
C ARG A 152 30.42 -41.58 -31.70
N ARG A 153 31.67 -41.28 -32.04
CA ARG A 153 32.32 -41.78 -33.27
C ARG A 153 33.19 -42.95 -32.89
#